data_AF-A0A737U164-F1
#
_entry.id   AF-A0A737U164-F1
#
_cell.length_a   1.000
_cell.length_b   1.000
_cell.length_c   1.000
_cell.angle_alpha   90.00
_cell.angle_beta   90.00
_cell.angle_gamma   90.00
#
_symmetry.space_group_name_H-M   'P 1'
#
loop_
_entity.id
_entity.type
_entity.pdbx_description
1 polymer ?
#
loop_
_entity_poly.entity_id
_entity_poly.type
_entity_poly.pdbx_seq_one_letter_code
_entity_poly.pdbx_strand_id
1 'polypeptide(L)' 'MNDRKPKARYIVGIPSLTILYEGNSRFVAWWYWLYYRHQAIAFDRRSWIADPSYWLKGHIPSEDLFKKQA' A
#
# COMPACT_ATOMS: atom_id res chain seq x y z
N MET A 1 -6.92 29.20 3.94
CA MET A 1 -6.03 28.03 4.14
C MET A 1 -6.78 26.80 3.66
N ASN A 2 -6.23 26.04 2.71
CA ASN A 2 -6.85 24.78 2.31
C ASN A 2 -6.60 23.74 3.41
N ASP A 3 -7.54 23.60 4.34
CA ASP A 3 -7.61 22.55 5.38
C ASP A 3 -7.85 21.15 4.77
N ARG A 4 -7.04 20.78 3.79
CA ARG A 4 -7.01 19.40 3.30
C ARG A 4 -6.32 18.58 4.37
N LYS A 5 -7.12 17.93 5.22
CA LYS A 5 -6.63 16.86 6.13
C LYS A 5 -5.59 16.05 5.37
N PRO A 6 -4.40 15.80 5.95
CA PRO A 6 -3.33 15.13 5.24
C PRO A 6 -3.85 13.79 4.72
N LYS A 7 -3.87 13.63 3.39
CA LYS A 7 -4.36 12.42 2.73
C LYS A 7 -3.55 11.26 3.30
N ALA A 8 -4.24 10.28 3.87
CA ALA A 8 -3.61 9.10 4.43
C ALA A 8 -2.72 8.42 3.39
N ARG A 9 -1.49 8.07 3.78
CA ARG A 9 -0.47 7.52 2.90
C ARG A 9 -0.73 6.05 2.55
N TYR A 10 -1.19 5.26 3.50
CA TYR A 10 -1.40 3.82 3.36
C TYR A 10 -2.89 3.50 3.42
N ILE A 11 -3.33 2.63 2.50
CA ILE A 11 -4.70 2.11 2.46
C ILE A 11 -4.62 0.60 2.36
N VAL A 12 -5.42 -0.12 3.13
CA VAL A 12 -5.60 -1.57 3.00
C VAL A 12 -7.07 -1.81 2.77
N GLY A 13 -7.41 -2.59 1.76
CA GLY A 13 -8.79 -2.92 1.45
C GLY A 13 -8.91 -4.22 0.67
N ILE A 14 -10.08 -4.84 0.78
CA ILE A 14 -10.45 -5.97 -0.06
C ILE A 14 -11.07 -5.39 -1.34
N PRO A 15 -10.56 -5.73 -2.54
CA PRO A 15 -11.12 -5.26 -3.80
C PRO A 15 -12.61 -5.53 -3.85
N SER A 16 -13.39 -4.52 -4.23
CA SER A 16 -14.84 -4.61 -4.39
C SER A 16 -15.66 -4.88 -3.12
N LEU A 17 -15.05 -4.87 -1.92
CA LEU A 17 -15.74 -5.17 -0.67
C LEU A 17 -15.69 -4.01 0.34
N THR A 18 -14.51 -3.69 0.87
CA THR A 18 -14.37 -2.69 1.95
C THR A 18 -12.93 -2.20 2.13
N ILE A 19 -12.79 -1.01 2.72
CA ILE A 19 -11.51 -0.48 3.21
C ILE A 19 -11.34 -0.94 4.66
N LEU A 20 -10.26 -1.67 4.92
CA LEU A 20 -9.90 -2.21 6.24
C LEU A 20 -9.09 -1.19 7.06
N TYR A 21 -8.26 -0.40 6.39
CA TYR A 21 -7.42 0.61 7.03
C TYR A 21 -7.11 1.76 6.08
N GLU A 22 -7.18 2.99 6.55
CA GLU A 22 -6.67 4.18 5.87
C GLU A 22 -5.92 5.05 6.90
N GLY A 23 -4.61 5.20 6.74
CA GLY A 23 -3.80 5.98 7.68
C GLY A 23 -2.35 6.21 7.23
N ASN A 24 -1.54 6.80 8.11
CA ASN A 24 -0.15 7.13 7.81
C ASN A 24 0.88 6.15 8.39
N SER A 25 0.45 5.10 9.10
CA SER A 25 1.35 4.11 9.68
C SER A 25 1.52 2.90 8.78
N ARG A 26 2.73 2.70 8.27
CA ARG A 26 3.11 1.52 7.46
C ARG A 26 2.94 0.23 8.26
N PHE A 27 3.31 0.24 9.54
CA PHE A 27 3.23 -0.94 10.41
C PHE A 27 1.77 -1.38 10.63
N VAL A 28 0.86 -0.42 10.83
CA VAL A 28 -0.56 -0.74 11.01
C VAL A 28 -1.15 -1.27 9.70
N ALA A 29 -0.87 -0.62 8.57
CA ALA A 29 -1.27 -1.11 7.25
C ALA A 29 -0.74 -2.52 6.97
N TRP A 30 0.52 -2.79 7.34
CA TRP A 30 1.14 -4.10 7.21
C TRP A 30 0.40 -5.17 8.03
N TRP A 31 0.04 -4.86 9.27
CA TRP A 31 -0.73 -5.77 10.14
C TRP A 31 -2.10 -6.11 9.57
N TYR A 32 -2.85 -5.09 9.12
CA TYR A 32 -4.14 -5.32 8.45
C TYR A 32 -3.99 -6.16 7.19
N TRP A 33 -2.98 -5.86 6.37
CA TRP A 33 -2.72 -6.65 5.18
C TRP A 33 -2.34 -8.10 5.53
N LEU A 34 -1.48 -8.32 6.53
CA LEU A 34 -1.04 -9.64 6.93
C LEU A 34 -2.21 -10.52 7.41
N TYR A 35 -3.10 -9.94 8.22
CA TYR A 35 -4.28 -10.63 8.72
C TYR A 35 -5.23 -11.02 7.59
N TYR A 36 -5.36 -10.18 6.56
CA TYR A 36 -6.23 -10.40 5.41
C TYR A 36 -5.48 -10.77 4.12
N ARG A 37 -4.27 -11.33 4.22
CA ARG A 37 -3.30 -11.48 3.11
C ARG A 37 -3.80 -12.23 1.88
N HIS A 38 -4.84 -13.05 2.05
CA HIS A 38 -5.44 -13.85 0.97
C HIS A 38 -6.47 -13.07 0.13
N GLN A 39 -6.95 -11.92 0.63
CA GLN A 39 -8.05 -11.17 0.03
C GLN A 39 -7.81 -9.66 -0.02
N ALA A 40 -6.94 -9.13 0.84
CA ALA A 40 -6.65 -7.71 0.94
C ALA A 40 -5.48 -7.29 0.06
N ILE A 41 -5.63 -6.11 -0.54
CA ILE A 41 -4.59 -5.37 -1.23
C ILE A 41 -4.24 -4.16 -0.37
N ALA A 42 -2.95 -3.85 -0.29
CA ALA A 42 -2.46 -2.70 0.45
C ALA A 42 -1.72 -1.74 -0.49
N PHE A 43 -2.12 -0.47 -0.45
CA PHE A 43 -1.70 0.62 -1.32
C PHE A 43 -0.85 1.63 -0.54
N ASP A 44 0.29 2.04 -1.09
CA ASP A 44 0.94 3.31 -0.72
C ASP A 44 0.52 4.36 -1.75
N ARG A 45 -0.08 5.48 -1.33
CA ARG A 45 -0.46 6.57 -2.24
C ARG A 45 0.74 7.20 -2.97
N ARG A 46 1.98 6.93 -2.55
CA ARG A 46 3.20 7.35 -3.27
C ARG A 46 3.71 6.33 -4.29
N SER A 47 3.24 5.08 -4.26
CA SER A 47 3.70 4.03 -5.17
C SER A 47 2.62 2.95 -5.27
N TRP A 48 2.13 2.68 -6.48
CA TRP A 48 1.16 1.60 -6.67
C TRP A 48 1.83 0.26 -6.38
N ILE A 49 1.42 -0.40 -5.30
CA ILE A 49 2.02 -1.66 -4.85
C ILE A 49 0.92 -2.72 -4.86
N ALA A 50 1.01 -3.62 -5.83
CA ALA A 50 0.14 -4.79 -5.91
C ALA A 50 0.80 -6.04 -5.31
N ASP A 51 2.09 -5.97 -4.94
CA ASP A 51 2.88 -7.15 -4.57
C ASP A 51 3.00 -7.33 -3.04
N PRO A 52 2.52 -8.47 -2.49
CA PRO A 52 2.72 -8.91 -1.11
C PRO A 52 4.14 -8.77 -0.57
N SER A 53 5.15 -8.99 -1.41
CA SER A 53 6.56 -9.01 -1.01
C SER A 53 7.15 -7.62 -0.76
N TYR A 54 6.54 -6.55 -1.30
CA TYR A 54 6.97 -5.16 -1.07
C TYR A 54 6.93 -4.79 0.42
N TRP A 55 5.91 -5.29 1.10
CA TRP A 55 5.67 -5.07 2.51
C TRP A 55 6.77 -5.66 3.39
N LEU A 56 7.27 -6.84 3.01
CA LEU A 56 8.33 -7.57 3.70
C LEU A 56 9.73 -7.09 3.34
N LYS A 57 9.95 -6.70 2.07
CA LYS A 57 11.30 -6.39 1.59
C LYS A 57 11.85 -5.06 2.09
N GLY A 58 11.02 -4.14 2.61
CA GLY A 58 11.46 -2.80 3.05
C GLY A 58 12.01 -1.91 1.93
N HIS A 59 12.39 -2.51 0.80
CA HIS A 59 12.92 -1.91 -0.41
C HIS A 59 11.82 -1.11 -1.11
N ILE A 60 12.07 0.19 -1.23
CA ILE A 60 11.51 0.97 -2.32
C ILE A 60 12.03 0.28 -3.60
N PRO A 61 11.16 -0.23 -4.49
CA PRO A 61 11.62 -0.70 -5.78
C PRO A 61 12.27 0.51 -6.44
N SER A 62 13.55 0.39 -6.78
CA SER A 62 14.18 1.36 -7.68
C SER A 62 13.37 1.36 -8.98
N GLU A 63 13.28 2.54 -9.61
CA GLU A 63 12.56 2.74 -10.87
C GLU A 63 12.99 1.75 -12.00
N ASP A 64 14.10 1.04 -11.82
CA ASP A 64 14.60 0.01 -12.73
C ASP A 64 13.75 -1.25 -12.84
N LEU A 65 12.78 -1.50 -11.95
CA LEU A 65 11.80 -2.58 -12.16
C LEU A 65 10.85 -2.31 -13.34
N PHE A 66 10.87 -1.09 -13.90
CA PHE A 66 10.02 -0.67 -15.01
C PHE A 66 10.78 -0.26 -16.28
N LYS A 67 12.10 -0.45 -16.35
CA LYS A 67 12.79 -0.33 -17.64
C LYS A 67 12.40 -1.53 -18.51
N LYS A 68 11.49 -1.24 -19.45
CA LYS A 68 11.09 -2.08 -20.57
C LYS A 68 12.28 -2.89 -21.09
N GLN A 69 12.09 -4.21 -21.21
CA GLN A 69 12.90 -5.01 -22.13
C GLN A 69 12.80 -4.36 -23.52
N ALA A 70 13.96 -4.00 -24.06
CA ALA A 70 14.13 -3.57 -25.45
C ALA A 70 13.93 -4.75 -26.41
#